data_AF-A0A235BCE0-F1
#
_entry.id   AF-A0A235BCE0-F1
#
_cell.length_a   1.000
_cell.length_b   1.000
_cell.length_c   1.000
_cell.angle_alpha   90.00
_cell.angle_beta   90.00
_cell.angle_gamma   90.00
#
_symmetry.space_group_name_H-M   'P 1'
#
loop_
_entity.id
_entity.type
_entity.pdbx_description
1 polymer ?
#
loop_
_entity_poly.entity_id
_entity_poly.type
_entity_poly.pdbx_seq_one_letter_code
_entity_poly.pdbx_strand_id
1 'polypeptide(L)'
;MRENRWGLATEMIFVLTVITVLKEWIFPFYIWRFFPSGDLAALMLEWMMILVSVMTCFIYLGLGSTAKHIYGLRRREGWMVFAAVHIPLFLTGFIPFLPSSVFAIWYGLVGDGVQLFTQTSWLIHPGTIILLLCVLFLTGRGLKVVEEKPSRTGVADRKVRGS
;
A
#
# COMPACT_ATOMS: atom_id res chain seq x y z
N MET A 1 -13.97 -19.88 0.75
CA MET A 1 -13.04 -19.35 1.79
C MET A 1 -11.57 -19.35 1.35
N ARG A 2 -11.05 -20.45 0.77
CA ARG A 2 -9.65 -20.51 0.31
C ARG A 2 -9.38 -19.54 -0.85
N GLU A 3 -10.29 -19.47 -1.81
CA GLU A 3 -10.23 -18.54 -2.96
C GLU A 3 -10.15 -17.07 -2.52
N ASN A 4 -10.93 -16.66 -1.52
CA ASN A 4 -10.93 -15.29 -1.00
C ASN A 4 -9.58 -14.88 -0.40
N ARG A 5 -8.84 -15.82 0.21
CA ARG A 5 -7.51 -15.54 0.78
C ARG A 5 -6.46 -15.37 -0.30
N TRP A 6 -6.51 -16.22 -1.33
CA TRP A 6 -5.61 -16.12 -2.48
C TRP A 6 -5.87 -14.84 -3.28
N GLY A 7 -7.13 -14.48 -3.51
CA GLY A 7 -7.50 -13.22 -4.19
C GLY A 7 -6.91 -11.99 -3.51
N LEU A 8 -7.10 -11.87 -2.18
CA LEU A 8 -6.49 -10.78 -1.42
C LEU A 8 -4.96 -10.81 -1.49
N ALA A 9 -4.33 -11.97 -1.32
CA ALA A 9 -2.87 -12.08 -1.37
C ALA A 9 -2.33 -11.64 -2.74
N THR A 10 -2.96 -12.06 -3.84
CA THR A 10 -2.58 -11.64 -5.19
C THR A 10 -2.79 -10.15 -5.41
N GLU A 11 -3.87 -9.58 -4.90
CA GLU A 11 -4.13 -8.14 -4.99
C GLU A 11 -3.12 -7.32 -4.18
N MET A 12 -2.79 -7.75 -2.96
CA MET A 12 -1.74 -7.15 -2.15
C MET A 12 -0.39 -7.17 -2.86
N ILE A 13 0.03 -8.34 -3.36
CA ILE A 13 1.31 -8.48 -4.08
C ILE A 13 1.31 -7.62 -5.34
N PHE A 14 0.22 -7.61 -6.10
CA PHE A 14 0.09 -6.82 -7.31
C PHE A 14 0.21 -5.32 -7.01
N VAL A 15 -0.58 -4.79 -6.07
CA VAL A 15 -0.56 -3.37 -5.72
C VAL A 15 0.83 -2.95 -5.20
N LEU A 16 1.45 -3.77 -4.35
CA LEU A 16 2.77 -3.49 -3.81
C LEU A 16 3.86 -3.54 -4.89
N THR A 17 3.77 -4.49 -5.82
CA THR A 17 4.68 -4.55 -6.98
C THR A 17 4.53 -3.31 -7.86
N VAL A 18 3.29 -2.88 -8.15
CA VAL A 18 3.03 -1.70 -8.98
C VAL A 18 3.61 -0.44 -8.34
N ILE A 19 3.38 -0.22 -7.04
CA ILE A 19 3.94 0.98 -6.38
C ILE A 19 5.47 0.91 -6.26
N THR A 20 6.05 -0.28 -6.07
CA THR A 20 7.50 -0.49 -6.11
C THR A 20 8.08 -0.13 -7.48
N VAL A 21 7.49 -0.61 -8.57
CA VAL A 21 7.94 -0.27 -9.92
C VAL A 21 7.82 1.23 -10.19
N LEU A 22 6.72 1.84 -9.74
CA LEU A 22 6.53 3.29 -9.85
C LEU A 22 7.64 4.06 -9.12
N LYS A 23 7.91 3.68 -7.86
CA LYS A 23 8.91 4.33 -7.00
C LYS A 23 10.35 4.17 -7.51
N GLU A 24 10.74 2.96 -7.86
CA GLU A 24 12.15 2.63 -8.15
C GLU A 24 12.54 2.90 -9.61
N TRP A 25 11.59 2.82 -10.54
CA TRP A 25 11.87 2.93 -11.97
C TRP A 25 11.23 4.14 -12.62
N ILE A 26 9.90 4.27 -12.50
CA ILE A 26 9.16 5.25 -13.28
C ILE A 26 9.49 6.66 -12.78
N PHE A 27 9.33 6.96 -11.50
CA PHE A 27 9.59 8.31 -11.00
C PHE A 27 11.05 8.76 -11.17
N PRO A 28 12.09 7.96 -10.84
CA PRO A 28 13.48 8.37 -11.08
C PRO A 28 13.78 8.62 -12.56
N PHE A 29 13.22 7.81 -13.46
CA PHE A 29 13.37 8.01 -14.90
C PHE A 29 12.77 9.35 -15.36
N TYR A 30 11.55 9.67 -14.91
CA TYR A 30 10.92 10.95 -15.22
C TYR A 30 11.70 12.12 -14.59
N ILE A 31 12.13 12.01 -13.33
CA ILE A 31 12.87 13.08 -12.67
C ILE A 31 14.17 13.38 -13.43
N TRP A 32 14.92 12.34 -13.79
CA TRP A 32 16.14 12.47 -14.57
C TRP A 32 15.91 13.10 -15.95
N ARG A 33 14.80 12.77 -16.62
CA ARG A 33 14.51 13.27 -17.98
C ARG A 33 14.06 14.72 -18.03
N PHE A 34 13.37 15.20 -16.99
CA PHE A 34 12.73 16.53 -16.95
C PHE A 34 13.48 17.56 -16.09
N PHE A 35 14.31 17.13 -15.13
CA PHE A 35 15.05 18.01 -14.22
C PHE A 35 16.56 17.84 -14.40
N PRO A 36 17.19 18.59 -15.33
CA PRO A 36 18.62 18.49 -15.60
C PRO A 36 19.50 19.13 -14.50
N SER A 37 18.93 19.97 -13.62
CA SER A 37 19.63 20.55 -12.49
C SER A 37 19.58 19.63 -11.27
N GLY A 38 20.74 19.37 -10.67
CA GLY A 38 20.89 18.43 -9.54
C GLY A 38 20.05 18.81 -8.32
N ASP A 39 20.00 20.09 -7.95
CA ASP A 39 19.27 20.54 -6.76
C ASP A 39 17.75 20.34 -6.90
N LEU A 40 17.21 20.60 -8.10
CA LEU A 40 15.79 20.44 -8.37
C LEU A 40 15.40 18.96 -8.44
N ALA A 41 16.25 18.12 -9.05
CA ALA A 41 16.07 16.67 -9.04
C ALA A 41 16.09 16.09 -7.62
N ALA A 42 17.00 16.54 -6.75
CA ALA A 42 17.07 16.11 -5.36
C ALA A 42 15.79 16.47 -4.58
N LEU A 43 15.31 17.71 -4.73
CA LEU A 43 14.05 18.15 -4.13
C LEU A 43 12.87 17.29 -4.61
N MET A 44 12.79 16.99 -5.91
CA MET A 44 11.72 16.16 -6.45
C MET A 44 11.77 14.71 -5.94
N LEU A 45 12.98 14.15 -5.74
CA LEU A 45 13.13 12.83 -5.14
C LEU A 45 12.66 12.80 -3.68
N GLU A 46 12.96 13.84 -2.90
CA GLU A 46 12.47 13.97 -1.52
C GLU A 46 10.93 13.99 -1.46
N TRP A 47 10.31 14.87 -2.26
CA TRP A 47 8.84 14.93 -2.35
C TRP A 47 8.22 13.62 -2.82
N MET A 48 8.84 12.95 -3.79
CA MET A 48 8.41 11.64 -4.26
C MET A 48 8.44 10.60 -3.13
N MET A 49 9.51 10.54 -2.33
CA MET A 49 9.60 9.62 -1.19
C MET A 49 8.48 9.87 -0.18
N ILE A 50 8.21 11.13 0.18
CA ILE A 50 7.10 11.49 1.07
C ILE A 50 5.76 11.03 0.49
N LEU A 51 5.50 11.35 -0.77
CA LEU A 51 4.24 11.03 -1.45
C LEU A 51 4.02 9.51 -1.51
N VAL A 52 5.03 8.75 -1.92
CA VAL A 52 4.94 7.29 -1.99
C VAL A 52 4.73 6.68 -0.60
N SER A 53 5.43 7.17 0.44
CA SER A 53 5.21 6.68 1.81
C SER A 53 3.78 6.92 2.28
N VAL A 54 3.24 8.12 2.08
CA VAL A 54 1.86 8.46 2.45
C VAL A 54 0.85 7.62 1.65
N MET A 55 1.03 7.50 0.33
CA MET A 55 0.18 6.66 -0.52
C MET A 55 0.22 5.20 -0.09
N THR A 56 1.39 4.67 0.25
CA THR A 56 1.54 3.30 0.73
C THR A 56 0.76 3.10 2.04
N CYS A 57 0.80 4.06 2.96
CA CYS A 57 -0.03 4.00 4.18
C CYS A 57 -1.53 3.88 3.87
N PHE A 58 -2.03 4.68 2.91
CA PHE A 58 -3.43 4.59 2.47
C PHE A 58 -3.75 3.28 1.76
N ILE A 59 -2.82 2.74 0.97
CA ILE A 59 -2.97 1.42 0.35
C ILE A 59 -3.15 0.34 1.41
N TYR A 60 -2.34 0.33 2.47
CA TYR A 60 -2.49 -0.66 3.55
C TYR A 60 -3.83 -0.51 4.29
N LEU A 61 -4.31 0.71 4.51
CA LEU A 61 -5.66 0.96 5.04
C LEU A 61 -6.74 0.41 4.09
N GLY A 62 -6.61 0.68 2.79
CA GLY A 62 -7.52 0.19 1.74
C GLY A 62 -7.54 -1.34 1.67
N LEU A 63 -6.38 -1.99 1.62
CA LEU A 63 -6.23 -3.44 1.65
C LEU A 63 -6.86 -4.06 2.91
N GLY A 64 -6.71 -3.40 4.05
CA GLY A 64 -7.39 -3.76 5.29
C GLY A 64 -8.91 -3.71 5.15
N SER A 65 -9.46 -2.63 4.60
CA SER A 65 -10.89 -2.47 4.34
C SER A 65 -11.40 -3.56 3.41
N THR A 66 -10.76 -3.73 2.25
CA THR A 66 -11.03 -4.74 1.24
C THR A 66 -11.02 -6.16 1.82
N ALA A 67 -10.05 -6.48 2.67
CA ALA A 67 -9.96 -7.78 3.32
C ALA A 67 -11.20 -8.15 4.15
N LYS A 68 -11.85 -7.17 4.79
CA LYS A 68 -13.06 -7.41 5.59
C LYS A 68 -14.34 -7.25 4.78
N HIS A 69 -14.44 -6.21 3.96
CA HIS A 69 -15.69 -5.80 3.34
C HIS A 69 -15.94 -6.43 1.96
N ILE A 70 -14.88 -6.71 1.20
CA ILE A 70 -14.98 -7.35 -0.13
C ILE A 70 -14.76 -8.86 0.02
N TYR A 71 -13.66 -9.27 0.65
CA TYR A 71 -13.32 -10.70 0.77
C TYR A 71 -13.94 -11.41 1.97
N GLY A 72 -14.57 -10.67 2.90
CA GLY A 72 -15.28 -11.25 4.05
C GLY A 72 -14.38 -11.97 5.05
N LEU A 73 -13.07 -11.73 5.05
CA LEU A 73 -12.12 -12.49 5.87
C LEU A 73 -12.29 -12.15 7.35
N ARG A 74 -12.17 -13.16 8.22
CA ARG A 74 -12.08 -12.96 9.67
C ARG A 74 -10.75 -12.30 10.06
N ARG A 75 -10.67 -11.70 11.26
CA ARG A 75 -9.45 -11.00 11.73
C ARG A 75 -8.21 -11.90 11.69
N ARG A 76 -8.34 -13.17 12.11
CA ARG A 76 -7.24 -14.16 12.06
C ARG A 76 -6.79 -14.45 10.64
N GLU A 77 -7.72 -14.57 9.70
CA GLU A 77 -7.41 -14.88 8.30
C GLU A 77 -6.73 -13.70 7.60
N GLY A 78 -7.19 -12.48 7.87
CA GLY A 78 -6.51 -11.27 7.38
C GLY A 78 -5.09 -11.15 7.91
N TRP A 79 -4.86 -11.46 9.18
CA TRP A 79 -3.51 -11.49 9.75
C TRP A 79 -2.63 -12.57 9.12
N MET A 80 -3.17 -13.76 8.85
CA MET A 80 -2.44 -14.82 8.14
C MET A 80 -2.05 -14.41 6.72
N VAL A 81 -2.94 -13.75 5.98
CA VAL A 81 -2.64 -13.27 4.62
C VAL A 81 -1.58 -12.16 4.68
N PHE A 82 -1.73 -11.20 5.60
CA PHE A 82 -0.72 -10.16 5.82
C PHE A 82 0.63 -10.79 6.14
N ALA A 83 0.69 -11.70 7.11
CA ALA A 83 1.92 -12.40 7.46
C ALA A 83 2.49 -13.14 6.24
N ALA A 84 1.68 -13.92 5.52
CA ALA A 84 2.13 -14.69 4.35
C ALA A 84 2.79 -13.82 3.27
N VAL A 85 2.21 -12.65 2.97
CA VAL A 85 2.78 -11.70 1.99
C VAL A 85 4.11 -11.13 2.47
N HIS A 86 4.30 -10.97 3.78
CA HIS A 86 5.50 -10.38 4.36
C HIS A 86 6.51 -11.42 4.88
N ILE A 87 6.17 -12.71 4.91
CA ILE A 87 7.07 -13.82 5.32
C ILE A 87 8.43 -13.75 4.59
N PRO A 88 8.48 -13.54 3.26
CA PRO A 88 9.77 -13.45 2.55
C PRO A 88 10.70 -12.38 3.14
N LEU A 89 10.15 -11.31 3.72
CA LEU A 89 10.91 -10.22 4.32
C LEU A 89 11.46 -10.57 5.71
N PHE A 90 10.83 -11.50 6.42
CA PHE A 90 11.37 -12.02 7.67
C PHE A 90 12.46 -13.08 7.43
N LEU A 91 12.43 -13.73 6.26
CA LEU A 91 13.33 -14.82 5.89
C LEU A 91 14.61 -14.34 5.19
N THR A 92 14.71 -13.10 4.73
CA THR A 92 15.90 -12.54 4.06
C THR A 92 17.15 -12.55 4.94
N GLY A 93 17.01 -12.61 6.27
CA GLY A 93 18.13 -12.81 7.20
C GLY A 93 18.56 -14.28 7.39
N PHE A 94 17.74 -15.24 6.96
CA PHE A 94 17.96 -16.68 7.14
C PHE A 94 18.23 -17.43 5.84
N ILE A 95 17.83 -16.88 4.69
CA ILE A 95 17.97 -17.52 3.37
C ILE A 95 19.04 -16.77 2.57
N PRO A 96 20.24 -17.36 2.35
CA PRO A 96 21.35 -16.68 1.67
C PRO A 96 21.11 -16.38 0.18
N PHE A 97 20.04 -16.93 -0.41
CA PHE A 97 19.69 -16.75 -1.82
C PHE A 97 18.68 -15.62 -2.08
N LEU A 98 18.09 -15.03 -1.03
CA LEU A 98 17.19 -13.89 -1.20
C LEU A 98 18.03 -12.61 -1.36
N PRO A 99 17.92 -11.87 -2.48
CA PRO A 99 18.67 -10.66 -2.67
C PRO A 99 18.31 -9.65 -1.58
N SER A 100 19.32 -9.14 -0.86
CA SER A 100 19.15 -8.07 0.13
C SER A 100 18.49 -6.81 -0.46
N SER A 101 18.58 -6.63 -1.78
CA SER A 101 17.92 -5.56 -2.53
C SER A 101 16.39 -5.64 -2.48
N VAL A 102 15.79 -6.84 -2.53
CA VAL A 102 14.32 -6.98 -2.48
C VAL A 102 13.78 -6.49 -1.13
N PHE A 103 14.51 -6.82 -0.06
CA PHE A 103 14.19 -6.37 1.28
C PHE A 103 14.31 -4.85 1.42
N ALA A 104 15.40 -4.27 0.91
CA ALA A 104 15.62 -2.82 0.95
C ALA A 104 14.54 -2.06 0.17
N ILE A 105 14.19 -2.53 -1.04
CA ILE A 105 13.15 -1.93 -1.88
C ILE A 105 11.78 -1.95 -1.19
N TRP A 106 11.42 -3.10 -0.61
CA TRP A 106 10.14 -3.23 0.09
C TRP A 106 10.08 -2.35 1.34
N TYR A 107 11.14 -2.35 2.14
CA TYR A 107 11.26 -1.50 3.31
C TYR A 107 11.15 -0.01 2.93
N GLY A 108 11.83 0.38 1.85
CA GLY A 108 11.88 1.75 1.38
C GLY A 108 10.55 2.30 0.89
N LEU A 109 9.51 1.48 0.67
CA LEU A 109 8.18 1.99 0.30
C LEU A 109 7.59 2.94 1.36
N VAL A 110 7.85 2.67 2.63
CA VAL A 110 7.45 3.55 3.76
C VAL A 110 8.66 4.09 4.50
N GLY A 111 9.69 3.25 4.66
CA GLY A 111 10.90 3.55 5.42
C GLY A 111 11.63 4.79 4.92
N ASP A 112 11.70 5.01 3.60
CA ASP A 112 12.43 6.16 3.04
C ASP A 112 11.78 7.49 3.44
N GLY A 113 10.45 7.58 3.39
CA GLY A 113 9.74 8.76 3.86
C GLY A 113 9.83 8.96 5.37
N VAL A 114 9.87 7.89 6.18
CA VAL A 114 10.09 8.00 7.63
C VAL A 114 11.52 8.50 7.93
N GLN A 115 12.51 7.99 7.18
CA GLN A 115 13.91 8.35 7.33
C GLN A 115 14.16 9.84 7.08
N LEU A 116 13.38 10.49 6.20
CA LEU A 116 13.46 11.94 6.00
C LEU A 116 13.14 12.74 7.27
N PHE A 117 12.29 12.23 8.16
CA PHE A 117 11.86 12.93 9.37
C PHE A 117 12.54 12.43 10.64
N THR A 118 13.31 11.35 10.58
CA THR A 118 13.97 10.76 11.75
C THR A 118 15.48 10.64 11.53
N GLN A 119 16.26 11.39 12.32
CA GLN A 119 17.72 11.21 12.37
C GLN A 119 18.14 9.96 13.17
N THR A 120 17.20 9.35 13.90
CA THR A 120 17.47 8.23 14.81
C THR A 120 17.26 6.89 14.11
N SER A 121 18.35 6.15 13.89
CA SER A 121 18.38 4.81 13.28
C SER A 121 17.50 3.75 13.98
N TRP A 122 17.06 4.01 15.21
CA TRP A 122 16.24 3.10 16.02
C TRP A 122 14.78 2.99 15.54
N LEU A 123 14.21 4.06 14.98
CA LEU A 123 12.86 4.05 14.39
C LEU A 123 12.83 3.35 13.02
N ILE A 124 14.00 3.14 12.42
CA ILE A 124 14.22 2.60 11.07
C ILE A 124 14.55 1.09 11.16
N HIS A 125 14.05 0.39 12.19
CA HIS A 125 14.19 -1.05 12.25
C HIS A 125 13.15 -1.70 11.29
N PRO A 126 13.51 -2.72 10.50
CA PRO A 126 12.54 -3.40 9.62
C PRO A 126 11.27 -3.88 10.35
N GLY A 127 11.44 -4.29 11.60
CA GLY A 127 10.33 -4.68 12.47
C GLY A 127 9.35 -3.54 12.80
N THR A 128 9.81 -2.29 12.96
CA THR A 128 8.93 -1.16 13.28
C THR A 128 8.07 -0.77 12.08
N ILE A 129 8.63 -0.82 10.87
CA ILE A 129 7.86 -0.56 9.64
C ILE A 129 6.83 -1.67 9.40
N ILE A 130 7.19 -2.94 9.56
CA ILE A 130 6.20 -4.03 9.43
C ILE A 130 5.11 -3.90 10.48
N LEU A 131 5.45 -3.53 11.72
CA LEU A 131 4.48 -3.26 12.77
C LEU A 131 3.55 -2.10 12.40
N LEU A 132 4.09 -1.00 11.89
CA LEU A 132 3.31 0.15 11.40
C LEU A 132 2.33 -0.27 10.30
N LEU A 133 2.82 -1.00 9.29
CA LEU A 133 2.00 -1.52 8.19
C LEU A 133 0.90 -2.47 8.69
N CYS A 134 1.22 -3.29 9.69
CA CYS A 134 0.26 -4.18 10.34
C CYS A 134 -0.83 -3.38 11.07
N VAL A 135 -0.45 -2.35 11.82
CA VAL A 135 -1.40 -1.46 12.51
C VAL A 135 -2.31 -0.75 11.50
N LEU A 136 -1.75 -0.23 10.41
CA LEU A 136 -2.52 0.39 9.33
C LEU A 136 -3.49 -0.61 8.69
N PHE A 137 -3.02 -1.80 8.34
CA PHE A 137 -3.89 -2.85 7.79
C PHE A 137 -5.04 -3.22 8.74
N LEU A 138 -4.75 -3.40 10.03
CA LEU A 138 -5.77 -3.71 11.04
C LEU A 138 -6.76 -2.56 11.24
N THR A 139 -6.29 -1.32 11.19
CA THR A 139 -7.11 -0.11 11.28
C THR A 139 -8.01 0.03 10.05
N GLY A 140 -7.47 -0.28 8.87
CA GLY A 140 -8.20 -0.31 7.61
C GLY A 140 -9.41 -1.25 7.63
N ARG A 141 -9.31 -2.38 8.33
CA ARG A 141 -10.44 -3.29 8.56
C ARG A 141 -11.59 -2.66 9.36
N GLY A 142 -11.36 -1.56 10.08
CA GLY A 142 -12.39 -0.78 10.74
C GLY A 142 -13.14 0.15 9.79
N LEU A 143 -12.51 0.54 8.68
CA LEU A 143 -13.02 1.50 7.73
C LEU A 143 -13.95 0.80 6.74
N LYS A 144 -15.22 1.22 6.70
CA LYS A 144 -16.18 0.81 5.67
C LYS A 144 -16.40 1.97 4.72
N VAL A 145 -15.95 1.83 3.48
CA VAL A 145 -16.31 2.77 2.41
C VAL A 145 -17.76 2.49 2.05
N VAL A 146 -18.64 3.44 2.33
CA VAL A 146 -20.05 3.38 1.92
C VAL A 146 -20.14 4.10 0.58
N GLU A 147 -20.29 3.34 -0.49
CA GLU A 147 -20.66 3.92 -1.78
C GLU A 147 -22.13 4.36 -1.67
N GLU A 148 -22.38 5.66 -1.82
CA GLU A 148 -23.73 6.15 -2.05
C GLU A 148 -24.22 5.51 -3.36
N LYS A 149 -25.20 4.61 -3.25
CA LYS A 149 -25.88 4.06 -4.43
C LYS A 149 -26.40 5.24 -5.24
N PRO A 150 -26.11 5.34 -6.56
CA PRO A 150 -26.74 6.34 -7.39
C PRO A 150 -28.25 6.09 -7.36
N SER A 151 -28.99 7.00 -6.74
CA SER A 151 -30.45 6.99 -6.65
C SER A 151 -31.04 6.92 -8.06
N ARG A 152 -31.36 5.72 -8.53
CA ARG A 152 -32.15 5.46 -9.75
C ARG A 152 -33.64 5.78 -9.55
N THR A 153 -33.92 6.93 -8.94
CA THR A 153 -35.28 7.40 -8.65
C THR A 153 -35.37 8.87 -9.02
N GLY A 154 -35.54 9.13 -10.32
CA GLY A 154 -35.81 10.47 -10.84
C GLY A 154 -36.50 10.54 -12.19
N VAL A 155 -36.76 9.41 -12.88
CA VAL A 155 -37.31 9.41 -14.25
C VAL A 155 -38.69 8.74 -14.37
N ALA A 156 -39.20 8.07 -13.32
CA ALA A 156 -40.45 7.32 -13.43
C ALA A 156 -41.73 8.07 -12.99
N ASP A 157 -41.65 9.29 -12.45
CA ASP A 157 -42.83 9.95 -11.84
C ASP A 157 -43.41 11.14 -12.62
N ARG A 158 -42.88 11.47 -13.80
CA ARG A 158 -43.47 12.50 -14.68
C ARG A 158 -44.51 11.99 -15.68
N LYS A 159 -44.74 10.67 -15.78
CA LYS A 159 -45.66 10.11 -16.77
C LYS A 159 -47.07 9.81 -16.25
N VAL A 160 -47.36 10.06 -14.96
CA VAL A 160 -48.65 9.72 -14.32
C VAL A 160 -49.51 10.96 -14.03
N ARG A 161 -49.01 12.18 -14.27
CA ARG A 161 -49.78 13.45 -14.07
C ARG A 161 -50.18 14.18 -15.36
N GLY A 162 -50.15 13.49 -16.50
CA GLY A 162 -50.55 14.04 -17.79
C GLY A 162 -51.47 13.09 -18.53
N SER A 163 -52.63 12.79 -17.96
CA SER A 163 -53.80 12.22 -18.64
C SER A 163 -55.05 12.88 -18.12
#